data_AF-I3CXB5-F1
#
_entry.id   AF-I3CXB5-F1
#
_cell.length_a   1.000
_cell.length_b   1.000
_cell.length_c   1.000
_cell.angle_alpha   90.00
_cell.angle_beta   90.00
_cell.angle_gamma   90.00
#
_symmetry.space_group_name_H-M   'P 1'
#
loop_
_entity.id
_entity.type
_entity.pdbx_description
1 polymer ?
#
loop_
_entity_poly.entity_id
_entity_poly.type
_entity_poly.pdbx_seq_one_letter_code
_entity_poly.pdbx_strand_id
1 'polypeptide(L)' 'MVFQCLPHTLEVGPDVWRLLARAHDVRNGFEYEGSDEVTEDLGLQVIRCAEVLERLS' A
#
# COMPACT_ATOMS: atom_id res chain seq x y z
N MET A 1 5.77 8.85 -0.26
CA MET A 1 6.61 8.57 -1.44
C MET A 1 7.76 7.62 -1.06
N VAL A 2 7.47 6.34 -0.82
CA VAL A 2 8.50 5.31 -0.53
C VAL A 2 8.32 4.04 -1.36
N PHE A 3 7.09 3.72 -1.75
CA PHE A 3 6.77 2.50 -2.49
C PHE A 3 7.22 2.51 -3.96
N GLN A 4 7.56 3.68 -4.52
CA GLN A 4 8.03 3.80 -5.92
C GLN A 4 9.36 3.08 -6.18
N CYS A 5 10.14 2.79 -5.13
CA CYS A 5 11.39 2.04 -5.26
C CYS A 5 11.16 0.53 -5.35
N LEU A 6 9.99 0.01 -4.96
CA LEU A 6 9.71 -1.42 -4.89
C LEU A 6 9.87 -2.17 -6.22
N PRO A 7 9.52 -1.61 -7.40
CA PRO A 7 9.81 -2.25 -8.69
C PRO A 7 11.30 -2.48 -8.94
N HIS A 8 12.17 -1.66 -8.33
CA HIS A 8 13.62 -1.72 -8.53
C HIS A 8 14.33 -2.56 -7.46
N THR A 9 13.65 -2.94 -6.38
CA THR A 9 14.23 -3.72 -5.28
C THR A 9 13.64 -5.12 -5.15
N LEU A 10 12.31 -5.24 -5.29
CA LEU A 10 11.57 -6.51 -5.14
C LEU A 10 10.88 -6.94 -6.43
N GLU A 11 11.14 -6.24 -7.55
CA GLU A 11 10.59 -6.53 -8.89
C GLU A 11 9.05 -6.63 -8.92
N VAL A 12 8.37 -5.98 -7.97
CA VAL A 12 6.91 -6.00 -7.89
C VAL A 12 6.26 -5.06 -8.90
N GLY A 13 5.18 -5.54 -9.51
CA GLY A 13 4.41 -4.80 -10.50
C GLY A 13 3.69 -3.56 -9.95
N PRO A 14 3.20 -2.69 -10.85
CA PRO A 14 2.51 -1.45 -10.48
C PRO A 14 1.32 -1.62 -9.57
N ASP A 15 0.62 -2.75 -9.65
CA ASP A 15 -0.60 -2.99 -8.88
C ASP A 15 -0.33 -3.09 -7.37
N VAL A 16 0.84 -3.60 -6.98
CA VAL A 16 1.22 -3.74 -5.57
C VAL A 16 1.69 -2.41 -5.00
N TRP A 17 2.71 -1.79 -5.61
CA TRP A 17 3.32 -0.61 -5.00
C TRP A 17 2.42 0.63 -5.04
N ARG A 18 1.56 0.78 -6.06
CA ARG A 18 0.59 1.88 -6.11
C ARG A 18 -0.51 1.72 -5.07
N LEU A 19 -0.96 0.49 -4.83
CA LEU A 19 -1.95 0.24 -3.78
C LEU A 19 -1.38 0.57 -2.40
N LEU A 20 -0.15 0.13 -2.11
CA LEU A 20 0.52 0.48 -0.86
C LEU A 20 0.75 1.99 -0.72
N ALA A 21 1.07 2.69 -1.82
CA ALA A 21 1.16 4.15 -1.81
C ALA A 21 -0.19 4.82 -1.49
N ARG A 22 -1.29 4.37 -2.11
CA ARG A 22 -2.63 4.90 -1.81
C ARG A 22 -3.03 4.62 -0.36
N ALA A 23 -2.78 3.41 0.15
CA ALA A 23 -3.07 3.06 1.53
C ALA A 23 -2.30 3.92 2.52
N HIS A 24 -1.02 4.20 2.23
CA HIS A 24 -0.21 5.11 3.03
C HIS A 24 -0.76 6.53 3.04
N ASP A 25 -1.21 7.06 1.90
CA ASP A 25 -1.79 8.40 1.83
C ASP A 25 -3.10 8.49 2.61
N VAL A 26 -3.97 7.47 2.53
CA VAL A 26 -5.21 7.39 3.32
C VAL A 26 -4.90 7.34 4.82
N ARG A 27 -3.92 6.53 5.23
CA ARG A 27 -3.48 6.45 6.63
C ARG A 27 -2.95 7.80 7.12
N ASN A 28 -2.17 8.49 6.31
CA ASN A 28 -1.66 9.82 6.65
C ASN A 28 -2.79 10.86 6.74
N GLY A 29 -3.76 10.85 5.82
CA GLY A 29 -4.92 11.73 5.92
C GLY A 29 -5.70 11.51 7.22
N PHE A 30 -5.89 10.25 7.62
CA PHE A 30 -6.52 9.92 8.91
C PHE A 30 -5.72 10.43 10.11
N GLU A 31 -4.41 10.18 10.14
CA GLU A 31 -3.55 10.58 11.27
C GLU A 31 -3.31 12.09 11.37
N TYR A 32 -3.16 12.77 10.22
CA TYR A 32 -2.65 14.15 10.17
C TYR A 32 -3.68 15.18 9.71
N GLU A 33 -4.69 14.77 8.95
CA GLU A 33 -5.70 15.67 8.36
C GLU A 33 -7.10 15.44 8.94
N GLY A 34 -7.29 14.37 9.74
CA GLY A 34 -8.57 13.99 10.32
C GLY A 34 -9.58 13.44 9.29
N SER A 35 -9.10 13.02 8.10
CA SER A 35 -9.94 12.45 7.05
C SER A 35 -10.26 10.98 7.32
N ASP A 36 -11.50 10.55 7.14
CA ASP A 36 -11.87 9.13 7.23
C ASP A 36 -12.20 8.56 5.83
N GLU A 37 -11.15 8.26 5.07
CA GLU A 37 -11.26 7.63 3.75
C GLU A 37 -10.96 6.11 3.79
N VAL A 38 -10.83 5.52 4.97
CA VAL A 38 -10.53 4.09 5.11
C VAL A 38 -11.74 3.27 4.69
N THR A 39 -11.51 2.28 3.83
CA THR A 39 -12.54 1.31 3.43
C THR A 39 -12.10 -0.11 3.74
N GLU A 40 -13.08 -0.99 3.93
CA GLU A 40 -12.82 -2.42 4.13
C GLU A 40 -12.10 -3.03 2.92
N ASP A 41 -12.47 -2.63 1.69
CA ASP A 41 -11.76 -3.07 0.48
C ASP A 41 -10.29 -2.67 0.50
N LEU A 42 -9.97 -1.41 0.83
CA LEU A 42 -8.59 -0.95 0.91
C LEU A 42 -7.79 -1.79 1.92
N GLY A 43 -8.38 -2.09 3.08
CA GLY A 43 -7.76 -2.98 4.07
C GLY A 43 -7.49 -4.38 3.52
N LEU A 44 -8.47 -4.99 2.85
CA LEU A 44 -8.31 -6.31 2.22
C LEU A 44 -7.24 -6.32 1.13
N GLN A 45 -7.14 -5.25 0.33
CA GLN A 45 -6.12 -5.14 -0.71
C GLN A 45 -4.71 -5.01 -0.12
N VAL A 46 -4.56 -4.29 1.00
CA VAL A 46 -3.27 -4.17 1.70
C VAL A 46 -2.82 -5.52 2.24
N ILE A 47 -3.72 -6.31 2.84
CA ILE A 47 -3.43 -7.68 3.29
C ILE A 47 -2.95 -8.54 2.11
N ARG A 48 -3.67 -8.51 0.97
CA ARG A 48 -3.26 -9.23 -0.25
C ARG A 48 -1.88 -8.82 -0.73
N CYS A 49 -1.56 -7.52 -0.70
CA CYS A 49 -0.22 -7.04 -1.08
C CYS A 49 0.86 -7.55 -0.12
N ALA A 50 0.58 -7.60 1.18
CA ALA A 50 1.51 -8.14 2.18
C ALA A 50 1.78 -9.64 1.94
N GLU A 51 0.75 -10.43 1.64
CA GLU A 51 0.90 -11.86 1.29
C GLU A 51 1.74 -12.07 0.02
N VAL A 52 1.61 -11.19 -0.98
CA VAL A 52 2.46 -11.23 -2.18
C VAL A 52 3.91 -10.95 -1.82
N LEU A 53 4.17 -9.95 -0.99
CA LEU A 53 5.52 -9.59 -0.57
C LEU A 53 6.18 -10.66 0.30
N GLU A 54 5.43 -11.29 1.20
CA GLU A 54 5.91 -12.39 2.05
C GLU A 54 6.38 -13.60 1.22
N ARG A 55 5.72 -13.88 0.09
CA ARG A 55 6.13 -14.97 -0.83
C ARG A 55 7.41 -14.66 -1.61
N LEU A 56 7.86 -13.40 -1.62
CA LEU A 56 9.06 -12.94 -2.33
C LEU A 56 10.30 -12.85 -1.43
N SER A 57 10.13 -12.91 -0.11
CA SER A 57 11.20 -12.91 0.90
C SER A 57 11.63 -14.30 1.31
#